data_AF-A0A2S8ZP16-F1
#
_entry.id   AF-A0A2S8ZP16-F1
#
_cell.length_a   1.000
_cell.length_b   1.000
_cell.length_c   1.000
_cell.angle_alpha   90.00
_cell.angle_beta   90.00
_cell.angle_gamma   90.00
#
_symmetry.space_group_name_H-M   'P 1'
#
loop_
_entity.id
_entity.type
_entity.pdbx_description
1 polymer ?
#
loop_
_entity_poly.entity_id
_entity_poly.type
_entity_poly.pdbx_seq_one_letter_code
_entity_poly.pdbx_strand_id
1 'polypeptide(L)' 'DQLDTFVQEGGGDGVVLGSHLVPSGLDEFVDQVVPLLQERGSLRADYEGTTLRDNLGLPVPERAGQLLSAGTESAR' A
#
# COMPACT_ATOMS: atom_id res chain seq x y z
N ASP A 1 -6.42 -10.42 -14.88
CA ASP A 1 -7.70 -11.08 -14.54
C ASP A 1 -7.74 -11.58 -13.12
N GLN A 2 -6.98 -12.61 -12.74
CA GLN A 2 -7.10 -13.18 -11.37
C GLN A 2 -6.87 -12.16 -10.23
N LEU A 3 -5.87 -11.27 -10.38
CA LEU A 3 -5.61 -10.22 -9.38
C LEU A 3 -6.74 -9.20 -9.27
N ASP A 4 -7.34 -8.85 -10.41
CA ASP A 4 -8.48 -7.93 -10.49
C ASP A 4 -9.70 -8.58 -9.82
N THR A 5 -10.05 -9.81 -10.19
CA THR A 5 -11.12 -10.58 -9.52
C THR A 5 -10.88 -10.70 -8.01
N PHE A 6 -9.67 -11.01 -7.57
CA PHE A 6 -9.37 -11.13 -6.14
C PHE A 6 -9.68 -9.85 -5.36
N VAL A 7 -9.35 -8.68 -5.91
CA VAL A 7 -9.65 -7.39 -5.29
C VAL A 7 -11.14 -7.07 -5.37
N GLN A 8 -11.75 -7.22 -6.56
CA GLN A 8 -13.15 -6.87 -6.79
C GLN A 8 -14.13 -7.77 -6.02
N GLU A 9 -13.76 -9.02 -5.74
CA GLU A 9 -14.57 -9.96 -4.95
C GLU A 9 -14.30 -9.86 -3.43
N GLY A 10 -13.48 -8.90 -2.99
CA GLY A 10 -13.19 -8.69 -1.57
C GLY A 10 -12.27 -9.73 -0.95
N GLY A 11 -11.43 -10.39 -1.75
CA GLY A 11 -10.38 -11.30 -1.26
C GLY A 11 -9.29 -10.60 -0.44
N GLY A 12 -9.13 -9.29 -0.62
CA GLY A 12 -8.29 -8.41 0.19
C GLY A 12 -8.03 -7.05 -0.48
N ASP A 13 -7.40 -6.12 0.25
CA ASP A 13 -7.09 -4.76 -0.23
C ASP A 13 -5.88 -4.69 -1.18
N GLY A 14 -5.18 -5.81 -1.39
CA GLY A 14 -4.01 -5.88 -2.25
C GLY A 14 -3.24 -7.19 -2.10
N VAL A 15 -2.09 -7.27 -2.79
CA VAL A 15 -1.20 -8.44 -2.77
C VAL A 15 0.24 -8.02 -2.53
N VAL A 16 1.02 -8.92 -1.92
CA VAL A 16 2.47 -8.78 -1.80
C VAL A 16 3.12 -9.70 -2.83
N LEU A 17 3.89 -9.11 -3.74
CA LEU A 17 4.59 -9.86 -4.80
C LEU A 17 6.01 -10.18 -4.36
N GLY A 18 6.40 -11.44 -4.50
CA GLY A 18 7.77 -11.90 -4.29
C GLY A 18 8.33 -12.49 -5.58
N SER A 19 9.48 -11.98 -6.02
CA SER A 19 10.22 -12.56 -7.16
C SER A 19 11.47 -13.28 -6.68
N HIS A 20 11.77 -14.42 -7.31
CA HIS A 20 13.03 -15.14 -7.09
C HIS A 20 14.18 -14.61 -7.96
N LEU A 21 13.87 -13.75 -8.92
CA LEU A 21 14.84 -13.11 -9.80
C LEU A 21 15.00 -11.65 -9.36
N VAL A 22 16.22 -11.26 -9.00
CA VAL A 22 16.54 -9.91 -8.53
C VAL A 22 17.77 -9.38 -9.27
N PRO A 23 17.77 -8.10 -9.69
CA PRO A 23 16.79 -7.06 -9.36
C PRO A 23 15.57 -6.98 -10.30
N SER A 24 15.64 -7.58 -11.50
CA SER A 24 14.70 -7.31 -12.60
C SER A 24 13.45 -8.20 -12.65
N GLY A 25 13.26 -9.09 -11.69
CA GLY A 25 12.22 -10.12 -11.77
C GLY A 25 10.79 -9.63 -11.63
N LEU A 26 10.57 -8.31 -11.60
CA LEU A 26 9.25 -7.69 -11.61
C LEU A 26 9.05 -6.72 -12.80
N ASP A 27 10.07 -6.46 -13.61
CA ASP A 27 10.01 -5.41 -14.65
C ASP A 27 8.87 -5.69 -15.65
N GLU A 28 8.80 -6.92 -16.19
CA GLU A 28 7.74 -7.31 -17.12
C GLU A 28 6.34 -7.25 -16.48
N PHE A 29 6.23 -7.59 -15.20
CA PHE A 29 4.97 -7.50 -14.47
C PHE A 29 4.53 -6.03 -14.32
N VAL A 30 5.47 -5.14 -13.97
CA VAL A 30 5.19 -3.71 -13.85
C VAL A 30 4.78 -3.15 -15.21
N ASP A 31 5.49 -3.48 -16.28
CA ASP A 31 5.22 -2.91 -17.60
C ASP A 31 3.89 -3.41 -18.21
N GLN A 32 3.52 -4.66 -17.96
CA GLN A 32 2.33 -5.25 -18.59
C GLN A 32 1.10 -5.30 -17.69
N VAL A 33 1.24 -5.56 -16.39
CA VAL A 33 0.10 -5.86 -15.50
C VAL A 33 -0.38 -4.63 -14.76
N VAL A 34 0.53 -3.76 -14.29
CA VAL A 34 0.16 -2.55 -13.53
C VAL A 34 -0.79 -1.64 -14.33
N PRO A 35 -0.55 -1.32 -15.62
CA PRO A 35 -1.46 -0.49 -16.39
C PRO A 35 -2.88 -1.08 -16.48
N LEU A 36 -2.99 -2.40 -16.63
CA LEU A 36 -4.28 -3.10 -16.71
C LEU A 36 -5.04 -3.03 -15.37
N LEU A 37 -4.33 -3.19 -14.25
CA LEU A 37 -4.95 -3.07 -12.92
C LEU A 37 -5.39 -1.64 -12.62
N GLN A 38 -4.64 -0.64 -13.10
CA GLN A 38 -5.01 0.77 -12.99
C GLN A 38 -6.22 1.13 -13.84
N GLU A 39 -6.27 0.68 -15.10
CA GLU A 39 -7.42 0.89 -16.00
C GLU A 39 -8.71 0.30 -15.41
N ARG A 40 -8.61 -0.84 -14.74
CA ARG A 40 -9.76 -1.54 -14.12
C ARG A 40 -10.10 -1.04 -12.72
N GLY A 41 -9.33 -0.11 -12.17
CA GLY A 41 -9.57 0.46 -10.84
C GLY A 41 -9.21 -0.44 -9.66
N SER A 42 -8.55 -1.59 -9.89
CA SER A 42 -8.05 -2.46 -8.81
C SER A 42 -6.73 -1.96 -8.22
N LEU A 43 -6.06 -1.02 -8.88
CA LEU A 43 -4.83 -0.40 -8.43
C LEU A 43 -4.88 1.11 -8.67
N ARG A 44 -4.38 1.88 -7.71
CA ARG A 44 -4.29 3.34 -7.84
C ARG A 44 -3.28 3.77 -8.91
N ALA A 45 -3.60 4.86 -9.60
CA ALA A 45 -2.72 5.48 -10.60
C ALA A 45 -1.59 6.29 -9.95
N ASP A 46 -1.92 7.03 -8.88
CA ASP A 46 -1.03 8.00 -8.25
C ASP A 46 -0.92 7.80 -6.72
N TYR A 47 0.09 8.44 -6.13
CA TYR A 47 0.29 8.54 -4.68
C TYR A 47 -0.06 9.96 -4.25
N GLU A 48 -1.22 10.15 -3.63
CA GLU A 48 -1.64 11.48 -3.13
C GLU A 48 -1.19 11.73 -1.69
N GLY A 49 -1.00 10.67 -0.91
CA GLY A 49 -0.57 10.74 0.48
C GLY A 49 0.93 10.94 0.62
N THR A 50 1.34 11.65 1.67
CA THR A 50 2.77 11.86 1.97
C THR A 50 3.39 10.72 2.78
N THR A 51 2.56 9.90 3.42
CA THR A 51 3.01 8.72 4.16
C THR A 51 2.44 7.44 3.56
N LEU A 52 3.09 6.31 3.83
CA LEU A 52 2.55 4.99 3.46
C LEU A 52 1.15 4.77 4.03
N ARG A 53 0.94 5.22 5.28
CA ARG A 53 -0.36 5.11 5.96
C ARG A 53 -1.46 5.85 5.22
N ASP A 54 -1.19 7.09 4.80
CA ASP A 54 -2.15 7.89 4.03
C ASP A 54 -2.48 7.22 2.70
N ASN A 55 -1.46 6.72 1.99
CA ASN A 55 -1.65 6.04 0.70
C ASN A 55 -2.40 4.70 0.81
N LEU A 56 -2.50 4.12 2.01
CA LEU A 56 -3.29 2.93 2.30
C LEU A 56 -4.65 3.25 2.93
N GLY A 57 -5.00 4.53 3.12
CA GLY A 57 -6.26 4.93 3.75
C GLY A 57 -6.38 4.52 5.23
N LEU A 58 -5.25 4.24 5.89
CA LEU A 58 -5.23 3.71 7.23
C LEU A 58 -5.28 4.85 8.28
N PRO A 59 -6.07 4.73 9.36
CA PRO A 59 -6.13 5.74 10.40
C PRO A 59 -4.81 5.83 11.18
N VAL A 60 -4.53 7.01 11.73
CA VAL A 60 -3.41 7.19 12.67
C VAL A 60 -3.74 6.42 13.96
N PRO A 61 -2.92 5.43 14.36
CA PRO A 61 -3.19 4.67 15.57
C PRO A 61 -3.07 5.56 16.81
N GLU A 62 -4.03 5.45 17.73
CA GLU A 62 -4.11 6.31 18.93
C GLU A 62 -2.83 6.27 19.81
N ARG A 63 -2.07 5.17 19.79
CA ARG A 63 -0.78 5.07 20.49
C ARG A 63 0.30 6.03 19.97
N ALA A 64 0.22 6.46 18.70
CA ALA A 64 1.17 7.43 18.16
C ALA A 64 1.01 8.81 18.84
N GLY A 65 -0.22 9.20 19.20
CA GLY A 65 -0.47 10.40 19.99
C GLY A 65 0.07 10.29 21.42
N GLN A 66 -0.05 9.10 22.03
CA GLN A 66 0.41 8.84 23.40
C GLN A 66 1.95 8.88 23.53
N LEU A 67 2.70 8.42 22.53
CA LEU A 67 4.16 8.52 22.51
C LEU A 67 4.66 9.96 22.31
N LEU A 68 3.92 10.78 21.56
CA LEU A 68 4.24 12.20 21.38
C LEU A 68 3.91 13.03 22.63
N SER A 69 2.87 12.69 23.40
CA SER A 69 2.54 13.36 24.67
C SER A 69 3.42 12.89 25.84
N ALA A 70 3.88 11.64 25.84
CA ALA A 70 4.77 11.11 26.88
C ALA A 70 6.15 11.78 26.91
N GLY A 71 6.59 12.37 25.78
CA GLY A 71 7.85 13.13 25.72
C GLY A 71 7.81 14.50 26.41
N THR A 72 6.62 15.06 26.66
CA THR A 72 6.47 16.38 27.29
C THR A 72 6.28 16.35 28.81
N GLU A 73 6.06 15.18 29.41
CA GLU A 73 5.81 15.04 30.86
C GLU A 73 7.04 14.64 31.68
N SER A 74 8.13 14.17 31.04
CA SER A 74 9.36 13.78 31.73
C SER A 74 10.33 14.96 32.01
N ALA A 75 9.89 16.21 31.80
CA ALA A 75 10.69 17.43 32.02
C ALA A 75 10.16 18.30 33.17
N ARG A 76 9.58 17.69 34.22
CA ARG A 76 9.25 18.34 35.49
C ARG A 76 9.63 17.46 36.67
#